data_AF-A0A1T5GCY9-F1
#
_entry.id   AF-A0A1T5GCY9-F1
#
_cell.length_a   1.000
_cell.length_b   1.000
_cell.length_c   1.000
_cell.angle_alpha   90.00
_cell.angle_beta   90.00
_cell.angle_gamma   90.00
#
_symmetry.space_group_name_H-M   'P 1'
#
loop_
_entity.id
_entity.type
_entity.pdbx_description
1 polymer ?
#
loop_
_entity_poly.entity_id
_entity_poly.type
_entity_poly.pdbx_seq_one_letter_code
_entity_poly.pdbx_strand_id
1 'polypeptide(L)'
;MLSWVACKEMFTLEKNKMRLLTLFILSFSVFACTDTKKSFIEAISDKNPVDPSCDCQYFKEQNMPLYATNIAANQKNINFNCAQIEVAIAEKADVNGVPQGCEYLYTLQCVSSKSQQLILADQFRYSKNVNTSSTQSDFYKDLKENPKAIFEFSLNAQNQIIEIEKLEL
;
A
#
# COMPACT_ATOMS: atom_id res chain seq x y z
N MET A 1 -12.15 -2.48 21.55
CA MET A 1 -12.31 -1.32 20.65
C MET A 1 -10.92 -0.95 20.14
N LEU A 2 -10.75 -0.69 18.84
CA LEU A 2 -9.50 -0.17 18.27
C LEU A 2 -9.84 1.24 17.74
N SER A 3 -9.24 2.27 18.32
CA SER A 3 -9.36 3.66 17.87
C SER A 3 -8.17 4.00 16.97
N TRP A 4 -8.43 4.62 15.82
CA TRP A 4 -7.39 5.04 14.88
C TRP A 4 -7.24 6.56 14.93
N VAL A 5 -6.03 7.05 15.19
CA VAL A 5 -5.66 8.47 15.16
C VAL A 5 -4.56 8.65 14.11
N ALA A 6 -4.53 9.80 13.43
CA ALA A 6 -3.47 10.11 12.47
C ALA A 6 -2.10 10.21 13.19
N CYS A 7 -1.11 9.43 12.73
CA CYS A 7 0.21 9.36 13.34
C CYS A 7 0.95 10.71 13.15
N LYS A 8 1.28 11.41 14.24
CA LYS A 8 1.78 12.80 14.21
C LYS A 8 3.30 12.91 13.96
N GLU A 9 4.05 11.82 14.04
CA GLU A 9 5.53 11.88 14.06
C GLU A 9 6.21 11.14 12.90
N MET A 10 6.09 11.62 11.65
CA MET A 10 7.10 11.34 10.60
C MET A 10 7.32 12.50 9.60
N PHE A 11 6.94 13.74 9.92
CA PHE A 11 7.28 14.93 9.13
C PHE A 11 8.45 15.71 9.77
N THR A 12 9.60 15.06 9.94
CA THR A 12 10.88 15.75 10.18
C THR A 12 11.89 15.35 9.10
N LEU A 13 11.59 15.75 7.87
CA LEU A 13 12.58 15.88 6.81
C LEU A 13 12.56 17.33 6.34
N GLU A 14 13.66 18.01 6.67
CA GLU A 14 14.10 19.34 6.23
C GLU A 14 13.06 20.46 6.09
N LYS A 15 13.05 21.36 7.08
CA LYS A 15 12.98 22.81 6.80
C LYS A 15 13.67 23.58 7.91
N ASN A 16 14.99 23.69 7.76
CA ASN A 16 15.75 24.71 8.46
C ASN A 16 15.30 26.09 7.98
N LYS A 17 15.06 27.00 8.94
CA LYS A 17 14.79 28.44 8.82
C LYS A 17 13.41 28.86 8.32
N MET A 18 12.50 29.13 9.26
CA MET A 18 11.83 30.43 9.34
C MET A 18 11.26 30.64 10.75
N ARG A 19 11.86 31.57 11.50
CA ARG A 19 11.24 32.17 12.68
C ARG A 19 9.98 32.91 12.22
N LEU A 20 8.83 32.73 12.87
CA LEU A 20 8.09 33.80 13.56
C LEU A 20 6.79 33.25 14.19
N LEU A 21 6.42 33.86 15.32
CA LEU A 21 5.22 33.70 16.15
C LEU A 21 3.93 33.30 15.41
N THR A 22 3.05 32.51 16.06
CA THR A 22 1.78 32.99 16.66
C THR A 22 1.09 31.86 17.46
N LEU A 23 0.67 32.19 18.68
CA LEU A 23 -0.10 31.42 19.66
C LEU A 23 -1.63 31.65 19.43
N PHE A 24 -2.49 30.75 19.95
CA PHE A 24 -3.97 30.86 20.04
C PHE A 24 -4.72 30.61 18.68
N ILE A 25 -5.79 29.83 18.50
CA ILE A 25 -6.89 29.23 19.30
C ILE A 25 -7.49 28.09 18.46
N LEU A 26 -8.04 27.03 19.06
CA LEU A 26 -9.41 26.51 18.82
C LEU A 26 -9.59 25.09 19.34
N SER A 27 -10.17 25.04 20.54
CA SER A 27 -11.06 23.99 21.01
C SER A 27 -12.13 23.66 19.96
N PHE A 28 -12.08 22.46 19.37
CA PHE A 28 -13.23 21.90 18.65
C PHE A 28 -13.34 20.39 18.86
N SER A 29 -14.45 20.02 19.49
CA SER A 29 -15.22 18.78 19.37
C SER A 29 -14.52 17.44 19.62
N VAL A 30 -14.77 16.92 20.82
CA VAL A 30 -14.78 15.49 21.13
C VAL A 30 -15.86 14.84 20.26
N PHE A 31 -15.50 14.35 19.08
CA PHE A 31 -16.36 13.41 18.36
C PHE A 31 -16.18 12.04 18.99
N ALA A 32 -17.22 11.59 19.70
CA ALA A 32 -17.36 10.19 20.07
C ALA A 32 -17.49 9.38 18.77
N CYS A 33 -16.44 8.63 18.41
CA CYS A 33 -16.54 7.59 17.40
C CYS A 33 -17.30 6.41 18.00
N THR A 34 -18.61 6.37 17.76
CA THR A 34 -19.43 5.17 17.96
C THR A 34 -18.99 4.07 17.00
N ASP A 35 -18.87 2.86 17.53
CA ASP A 35 -18.56 1.62 16.81
C ASP A 35 -19.22 1.54 15.44
N THR A 36 -18.42 1.76 14.40
CA THR A 36 -18.77 1.35 13.03
C THR A 36 -17.66 0.45 12.49
N LYS A 37 -17.33 -0.63 13.22
CA LYS A 37 -16.85 -1.86 12.59
C LYS A 37 -18.02 -2.49 11.83
N LYS A 38 -18.51 -1.79 10.81
CA LYS A 38 -19.42 -2.32 9.80
C LYS A 38 -18.81 -1.99 8.45
N SER A 39 -18.10 -2.99 7.94
CA SER A 39 -17.79 -3.19 6.53
C SER A 39 -17.10 -2.04 5.77
N PHE A 40 -15.83 -1.74 6.07
CA PHE A 40 -14.96 -1.22 5.01
C PHE A 40 -14.49 -2.36 4.07
N ILE A 41 -14.51 -3.60 4.57
CA ILE A 41 -14.16 -4.81 3.82
C ILE A 41 -15.24 -5.20 2.79
N GLU A 42 -16.53 -4.90 2.99
CA GLU A 42 -17.57 -5.27 1.99
C GLU A 42 -17.68 -4.29 0.81
N ALA A 43 -17.01 -3.13 0.85
CA ALA A 43 -16.97 -2.23 -0.31
C ALA A 43 -15.96 -2.67 -1.39
N ILE A 44 -15.01 -3.55 -1.03
CA ILE A 44 -13.93 -4.00 -1.92
C ILE A 44 -14.41 -5.18 -2.82
N SER A 45 -15.54 -5.81 -2.50
CA SER A 45 -15.87 -7.14 -3.03
C SER A 45 -16.63 -7.21 -4.37
N ASP A 46 -17.18 -6.14 -4.95
CA ASP A 46 -17.92 -6.31 -6.23
C ASP A 46 -17.89 -5.12 -7.19
N LYS A 47 -17.23 -4.00 -6.84
CA LYS A 47 -17.25 -2.78 -7.66
C LYS A 47 -15.90 -2.06 -7.68
N ASN A 48 -14.79 -2.74 -7.93
CA ASN A 48 -13.60 -2.01 -8.39
C ASN A 48 -13.81 -1.73 -9.88
N PRO A 49 -14.19 -0.50 -10.27
CA PRO A 49 -14.36 -0.22 -11.68
C PRO A 49 -13.00 -0.38 -12.35
N VAL A 50 -12.96 -1.28 -13.32
CA VAL A 50 -11.88 -1.31 -14.30
C VAL A 50 -11.94 0.03 -15.03
N ASP A 51 -10.99 0.91 -14.73
CA ASP A 51 -10.98 2.29 -15.22
C ASP A 51 -9.86 2.46 -16.25
N PRO A 52 -10.16 2.80 -17.51
CA PRO A 52 -9.15 3.00 -18.55
C PRO A 52 -8.25 4.23 -18.30
N SER A 53 -8.62 5.14 -17.40
CA SER A 53 -7.81 6.27 -16.95
C SER A 53 -6.85 5.92 -15.80
N CYS A 54 -7.06 4.77 -15.16
CA CYS A 54 -6.14 4.22 -14.18
C CYS A 54 -4.87 3.76 -14.92
N ASP A 55 -3.76 4.44 -14.70
CA ASP A 55 -2.47 4.09 -15.28
C ASP A 55 -1.40 4.01 -14.19
N CYS A 56 -0.41 3.15 -14.40
CA CYS A 56 0.76 3.13 -13.54
C CYS A 56 1.51 4.43 -13.76
N GLN A 57 1.34 5.41 -12.88
CA GLN A 57 2.27 6.53 -12.80
C GLN A 57 3.57 6.05 -12.15
N TYR A 58 4.30 5.18 -12.85
CA TYR A 58 5.64 4.78 -12.45
C TYR A 58 6.58 5.95 -12.73
N PHE A 59 6.69 6.87 -11.78
CA PHE A 59 7.70 7.91 -11.85
C PHE A 59 9.03 7.31 -11.39
N LYS A 60 9.80 6.83 -12.37
CA LYS A 60 11.18 6.36 -12.19
C LYS A 60 12.06 7.36 -11.42
N GLU A 61 11.72 8.64 -11.49
CA GLU A 61 12.43 9.74 -10.82
C GLU A 61 12.11 9.89 -9.32
N GLN A 62 11.04 9.26 -8.81
CA GLN A 62 10.56 9.48 -7.44
C GLN A 62 10.62 8.24 -6.54
N ASN A 63 11.19 7.12 -7.00
CA ASN A 63 11.21 5.84 -6.26
C ASN A 63 9.81 5.43 -5.75
N MET A 64 8.75 5.78 -6.48
CA MET A 64 7.41 5.43 -6.05
C MET A 64 7.13 3.95 -6.32
N PRO A 65 6.49 3.25 -5.36
CA PRO A 65 6.14 1.85 -5.50
C PRO A 65 5.16 1.63 -6.65
N LEU A 66 5.36 0.53 -7.38
CA LEU A 66 4.46 0.10 -8.45
C LEU A 66 3.50 -0.94 -7.89
N TYR A 67 2.21 -0.61 -7.79
CA TYR A 67 1.20 -1.57 -7.34
C TYR A 67 0.60 -2.34 -8.51
N ALA A 68 0.52 -3.66 -8.35
CA ALA A 68 0.14 -4.60 -9.39
C ALA A 68 -0.89 -5.61 -8.88
N THR A 69 -1.84 -5.99 -9.73
CA THR A 69 -2.80 -7.07 -9.48
C THR A 69 -3.07 -7.84 -10.77
N ASN A 70 -3.89 -8.90 -10.70
CA ASN A 70 -4.17 -9.82 -11.81
C ASN A 70 -2.88 -10.34 -12.47
N ILE A 71 -1.93 -10.76 -11.64
CA ILE A 71 -0.60 -11.11 -12.10
C ILE A 71 -0.60 -12.50 -12.74
N ALA A 72 -0.05 -12.57 -13.95
CA ALA A 72 0.27 -13.81 -14.64
C ALA A 72 1.79 -13.90 -14.85
N ALA A 73 2.42 -14.89 -14.22
CA ALA A 73 3.85 -15.15 -14.35
C ALA A 73 4.13 -16.24 -15.38
N ASN A 74 5.02 -15.94 -16.34
CA ASN A 74 5.58 -16.92 -17.26
C ASN A 74 7.11 -16.85 -17.21
N GLN A 75 7.71 -17.75 -16.44
CA GLN A 75 9.15 -17.74 -16.14
C GLN A 75 9.57 -16.38 -15.55
N LYS A 76 10.36 -15.59 -16.29
CA LYS A 76 10.81 -14.26 -15.87
C LYS A 76 9.82 -13.15 -16.25
N ASN A 77 8.90 -13.38 -17.18
CA ASN A 77 7.98 -12.35 -17.62
C ASN A 77 6.75 -12.30 -16.69
N ILE A 78 6.46 -11.11 -16.17
CA ILE A 78 5.30 -10.83 -15.32
C ILE A 78 4.37 -9.93 -16.09
N ASN A 79 3.19 -10.44 -16.45
CA ASN A 79 2.10 -9.63 -16.95
C ASN A 79 1.18 -9.27 -15.78
N PHE A 80 0.70 -8.04 -15.73
CA PHE A 80 -0.10 -7.55 -14.61
C PHE A 80 -0.96 -6.36 -15.03
N ASN A 81 -1.98 -6.06 -14.23
CA ASN A 81 -2.69 -4.78 -14.29
C ASN A 81 -2.19 -3.86 -13.18
N CYS A 82 -2.07 -2.57 -13.48
CA CYS A 82 -1.77 -1.55 -12.48
C CYS A 82 -2.91 -1.44 -11.47
N ALA A 83 -2.56 -1.28 -10.20
CA ALA A 83 -3.47 -0.81 -9.17
C ALA A 83 -3.04 0.60 -8.74
N GLN A 84 -4.01 1.48 -8.49
CA GLN A 84 -3.74 2.73 -7.79
C GLN A 84 -4.17 2.55 -6.34
N ILE A 85 -3.23 2.72 -5.42
CA ILE A 85 -3.46 2.58 -3.99
C ILE A 85 -3.29 3.94 -3.31
N GLU A 86 -4.25 4.31 -2.48
CA GLU A 86 -4.09 5.38 -1.51
C GLU A 86 -3.51 4.79 -0.22
N VAL A 87 -2.46 5.42 0.31
CA VAL A 87 -1.78 4.97 1.54
C VAL A 87 -2.01 6.00 2.64
N ALA A 88 -2.56 5.55 3.76
CA ALA A 88 -2.65 6.31 4.99
C ALA A 88 -1.80 5.66 6.10
N ILE A 89 -1.35 6.45 7.07
CA ILE A 89 -0.66 5.93 8.26
C ILE A 89 -1.55 6.19 9.46
N ALA A 90 -1.91 5.12 10.16
CA ALA A 90 -2.76 5.21 11.33
C ALA A 90 -2.09 4.61 12.56
N GLU A 91 -2.30 5.24 13.71
CA GLU A 91 -1.87 4.72 14.99
C GLU A 91 -2.81 3.62 15.45
N LYS A 92 -2.24 2.44 15.72
CA LYS A 92 -2.93 1.32 16.32
C LYS A 92 -2.88 1.48 17.83
N ALA A 93 -4.05 1.57 18.46
CA ALA A 93 -4.18 1.54 19.91
C ALA A 93 -4.68 0.17 20.38
N ASP A 94 -4.32 -0.26 21.59
CA ASP A 94 -4.88 -1.46 22.21
C ASP A 94 -6.33 -1.24 22.68
N VAL A 95 -6.92 -2.26 23.31
CA VAL A 95 -8.30 -2.19 23.83
C VAL A 95 -8.52 -1.12 24.89
N ASN A 96 -7.44 -0.60 25.49
CA ASN A 96 -7.45 0.47 26.49
C ASN A 96 -7.12 1.84 25.89
N GLY A 97 -6.95 1.93 24.56
CA GLY A 97 -6.58 3.16 23.88
C GLY A 97 -5.09 3.52 24.00
N VAL A 98 -4.24 2.58 24.45
CA VAL A 98 -2.79 2.81 24.53
C VAL A 98 -2.16 2.57 23.16
N PRO A 99 -1.41 3.54 22.61
CA PRO A 99 -0.66 3.36 21.36
C PRO A 99 0.24 2.13 21.37
N GLN A 100 0.17 1.34 20.30
CA GLN A 100 0.98 0.14 20.05
C GLN A 100 1.90 0.30 18.83
N GLY A 101 1.77 1.38 18.08
CA GLY A 101 2.59 1.68 16.91
C GLY A 101 1.75 2.23 15.75
N CYS A 102 2.41 2.59 14.65
CA CYS A 102 1.75 3.04 13.44
C CYS A 102 1.75 1.92 12.38
N GLU A 103 0.62 1.75 11.69
CA GLU A 103 0.42 0.80 10.60
C GLU A 103 0.04 1.55 9.33
N TYR A 104 0.46 1.01 8.18
CA TYR A 104 0.00 1.47 6.89
C TYR A 104 -1.39 0.91 6.60
N LEU A 105 -2.29 1.78 6.16
CA LEU A 105 -3.62 1.43 5.66
C LEU A 105 -3.63 1.69 4.16
N TYR A 106 -3.98 0.66 3.40
CA TYR A 106 -4.00 0.69 1.95
C TYR A 106 -5.44 0.65 1.46
N THR A 107 -5.81 1.58 0.58
CA THR A 107 -7.13 1.61 -0.06
C THR A 107 -6.96 1.55 -1.57
N LEU A 108 -7.51 0.50 -2.20
CA LEU A 108 -7.55 0.39 -3.64
C LEU A 108 -8.51 1.43 -4.23
N GLN A 109 -7.98 2.30 -5.09
CA GLN A 109 -8.74 3.33 -5.79
C GLN A 109 -9.25 2.83 -7.13
N CYS A 110 -8.37 2.20 -7.93
CA CYS A 110 -8.72 1.67 -9.25
C CYS A 110 -7.76 0.58 -9.70
N VAL A 111 -8.19 -0.20 -10.70
CA VAL A 111 -7.36 -1.15 -11.44
C VAL A 111 -7.41 -0.79 -12.92
N SER A 112 -6.23 -0.71 -13.55
CA SER A 112 -6.12 -0.44 -14.98
C SER A 112 -6.72 -1.56 -15.81
N SER A 113 -7.43 -1.19 -16.87
CA SER A 113 -7.91 -2.13 -17.88
C SER A 113 -6.79 -2.69 -18.78
N LYS A 114 -5.60 -2.07 -18.76
CA LYS A 114 -4.48 -2.44 -19.63
C LYS A 114 -3.54 -3.38 -18.88
N SER A 115 -3.15 -4.46 -19.55
CA SER A 115 -2.07 -5.32 -19.06
C SER A 115 -0.73 -4.67 -19.40
N GLN A 116 0.16 -4.62 -18.42
CA GLN A 116 1.56 -4.25 -18.58
C GLN A 116 2.44 -5.49 -18.43
N GLN A 117 3.72 -5.36 -18.79
CA GLN A 117 4.71 -6.42 -18.68
C GLN A 117 6.02 -5.89 -18.11
N LEU A 118 6.57 -6.62 -17.15
CA LEU A 118 7.92 -6.42 -16.61
C LEU A 118 8.65 -7.76 -16.52
N ILE A 119 9.95 -7.69 -16.26
CA ILE A 119 10.82 -8.86 -16.13
C ILE A 119 11.27 -8.99 -14.67
N LEU A 120 11.20 -10.18 -14.10
CA LEU A 120 11.82 -10.51 -12.81
C LEU A 120 13.34 -10.54 -12.94
N ALA A 121 14.04 -9.98 -11.96
CA ALA A 121 15.45 -10.25 -11.79
C ALA A 121 15.70 -11.73 -11.49
N ASP A 122 16.88 -12.24 -11.83
CA ASP A 122 17.29 -13.63 -11.60
C ASP A 122 17.18 -14.04 -10.14
N GLN A 123 17.39 -13.07 -9.25
CA GLN A 123 17.12 -13.17 -7.83
C GLN A 123 16.30 -11.95 -7.41
N PHE A 124 15.11 -12.19 -6.87
CA PHE A 124 14.26 -11.18 -6.24
C PHE A 124 13.85 -11.61 -4.83
N ARG A 125 13.53 -10.63 -3.98
CA ARG A 125 13.00 -10.84 -2.63
C ARG A 125 11.47 -10.87 -2.66
N TYR A 126 10.88 -11.74 -1.85
CA TYR A 126 9.43 -11.79 -1.65
C TYR A 126 9.09 -11.72 -0.16
N SER A 127 8.10 -10.90 0.19
CA SER A 127 7.57 -10.76 1.54
C SER A 127 6.04 -10.78 1.50
N LYS A 128 5.42 -11.50 2.44
CA LYS A 128 3.96 -11.45 2.64
C LYS A 128 3.54 -10.26 3.51
N ASN A 129 4.49 -9.71 4.25
CA ASN A 129 4.43 -8.46 4.99
C ASN A 129 5.86 -7.99 5.27
N VAL A 130 6.05 -6.71 5.60
CA VAL A 130 7.34 -6.05 5.92
C VAL A 130 8.25 -6.86 6.88
N ASN A 131 7.70 -7.77 7.69
CA ASN A 131 8.43 -8.49 8.75
C ASN A 131 8.58 -10.00 8.53
N THR A 132 8.16 -10.54 7.38
CA THR A 132 8.26 -11.99 7.09
C THR A 132 9.14 -12.26 5.88
N SER A 133 10.28 -12.93 6.12
CA SER A 133 11.07 -13.49 5.03
C SER A 133 10.32 -14.65 4.40
N SER A 134 9.89 -14.48 3.15
CA SER A 134 9.29 -15.53 2.33
C SER A 134 10.23 -15.92 1.19
N THR A 135 10.00 -17.07 0.58
CA THR A 135 10.80 -17.53 -0.56
C THR A 135 10.18 -17.10 -1.89
N GLN A 136 10.96 -17.07 -2.98
CA GLN A 136 10.41 -16.87 -4.33
C GLN A 136 9.37 -17.93 -4.70
N SER A 137 9.49 -19.16 -4.18
CA SER A 137 8.50 -20.20 -4.39
C SER A 137 7.15 -19.83 -3.77
N ASP A 138 7.15 -19.13 -2.63
CA ASP A 138 5.92 -18.69 -1.97
C ASP A 138 5.18 -17.64 -2.79
N PHE A 139 5.90 -16.79 -3.54
CA PHE A 139 5.28 -15.84 -4.46
C PHE A 139 4.45 -16.56 -5.53
N TYR A 140 5.01 -17.55 -6.21
CA TYR A 140 4.28 -18.30 -7.23
C TYR A 140 3.11 -19.12 -6.67
N LYS A 141 3.22 -19.55 -5.41
CA LYS A 141 2.11 -20.18 -4.69
C LYS A 141 0.99 -19.17 -4.43
N ASP A 142 1.33 -17.98 -3.93
CA ASP A 142 0.36 -16.93 -3.66
C ASP A 142 -0.34 -16.43 -4.93
N LEU A 143 0.33 -16.40 -6.09
CA LEU A 143 -0.33 -16.10 -7.37
C LEU A 143 -1.44 -17.10 -7.72
N LYS A 144 -1.28 -18.37 -7.34
CA LYS A 144 -2.28 -19.42 -7.60
C LYS A 144 -3.41 -19.40 -6.58
N GLU A 145 -3.06 -19.20 -5.31
CA GLU A 145 -4.00 -19.25 -4.20
C GLU A 145 -4.80 -17.95 -4.05
N ASN A 146 -4.21 -16.82 -4.43
CA ASN A 146 -4.78 -15.48 -4.25
C ASN A 146 -4.68 -14.66 -5.56
N PRO A 147 -5.41 -15.03 -6.63
CA PRO A 147 -5.26 -14.43 -7.96
C PRO A 147 -5.62 -12.94 -8.05
N LYS A 148 -6.37 -12.42 -7.05
CA LYS A 148 -6.75 -11.01 -6.93
C LYS A 148 -5.92 -10.24 -5.91
N ALA A 149 -4.87 -10.85 -5.33
CA ALA A 149 -3.99 -10.15 -4.42
C ALA A 149 -3.33 -8.95 -5.11
N ILE A 150 -3.02 -7.94 -4.31
CA ILE A 150 -2.28 -6.76 -4.75
C ILE A 150 -0.87 -6.87 -4.22
N PHE A 151 0.09 -6.54 -5.08
CA PHE A 151 1.50 -6.59 -4.77
C PHE A 151 2.15 -5.24 -5.06
N GLU A 152 3.10 -4.87 -4.23
CA GLU A 152 4.02 -3.77 -4.46
C GLU A 152 5.29 -4.31 -5.13
N PHE A 153 5.69 -3.72 -6.25
CA PHE A 153 6.91 -4.05 -6.97
C PHE A 153 7.93 -2.92 -6.82
N SER A 154 9.15 -3.30 -6.42
CA SER A 154 10.33 -2.44 -6.50
C SER A 154 11.18 -2.84 -7.70
N LEU A 155 11.56 -1.85 -8.51
CA LEU A 155 12.31 -2.07 -9.74
C LEU A 155 13.75 -1.58 -9.62
N ASN A 156 14.69 -2.27 -10.27
CA ASN A 156 16.06 -1.79 -10.43
C ASN A 156 16.18 -0.77 -11.58
N ALA A 157 17.38 -0.24 -11.81
CA ALA A 157 17.65 0.73 -12.87
C ALA A 157 17.35 0.21 -14.29
N GLN A 158 17.37 -1.12 -14.48
CA GLN A 158 17.05 -1.84 -15.71
C GLN A 158 15.55 -2.19 -15.83
N ASN A 159 14.69 -1.65 -14.95
CA ASN A 159 13.26 -1.92 -14.88
C ASN A 159 12.93 -3.41 -14.63
N GLN A 160 13.81 -4.13 -13.94
CA GLN A 160 13.52 -5.49 -13.49
C GLN A 160 13.00 -5.47 -12.05
N ILE A 161 12.03 -6.32 -11.76
CA ILE A 161 11.47 -6.47 -10.42
C ILE A 161 12.50 -7.17 -9.52
N ILE A 162 12.91 -6.52 -8.44
CA ILE A 162 13.91 -7.02 -7.48
C ILE A 162 13.32 -7.30 -6.10
N GLU A 163 12.18 -6.71 -5.76
CA GLU A 163 11.45 -6.97 -4.53
C GLU A 163 9.95 -6.92 -4.81
N ILE A 164 9.24 -7.85 -4.18
CA ILE A 164 7.79 -8.01 -4.27
C ILE A 164 7.26 -8.13 -2.86
N GLU A 165 6.32 -7.26 -2.50
CA GLU A 165 5.58 -7.36 -1.26
C GLU A 165 4.10 -7.61 -1.56
N LYS A 166 3.49 -8.59 -0.89
CA LYS A 166 2.04 -8.75 -0.94
C LYS A 166 1.40 -7.76 0.04
N LEU A 167 0.45 -6.96 -0.43
CA LEU A 167 -0.30 -6.06 0.43
C LEU A 167 -1.45 -6.79 1.11
N GLU A 168 -1.66 -6.47 2.38
CA GLU A 168 -2.87 -6.84 3.12
C GLU A 168 -3.79 -5.60 3.13
N LEU A 169 -4.91 -5.71 2.40
CA LEU A 169 -5.94 -4.67 2.28
C LEU A 169 -7.12 -4.94 3.23
#